data_AF-A0A5P5ZND0-F1
#
_entry.id   AF-A0A5P5ZND0-F1
#
_cell.length_a   1.000
_cell.length_b   1.000
_cell.length_c   1.000
_cell.angle_alpha   90.00
_cell.angle_beta   90.00
_cell.angle_gamma   90.00
#
_symmetry.space_group_name_H-M   'P 1'
#
loop_
_entity.id
_entity.type
_entity.pdbx_description
1 polymer ?
#
loop_
_entity_poly.entity_id
_entity_poly.type
_entity_poly.pdbx_seq_one_letter_code
_entity_poly.pdbx_strand_id
1 'polypeptide(L)'
;MTRILKIPLLLILLTFNSCKQKETNGIEIAETLYVHQDYETNKELRKLIKEALDQKEKAIPKLTSFPCGGGAGCYDLGFVLTQIIYLIGENNFNQMVLRLDTNEIKGLRSLIRAGLEYGDHNNDGKVDDRTIEKEFPILNTTLKE
;
A
#
# COMPACT_ATOMS: atom_id res chain seq x y z
N MET A 1 -28.07 -28.25 41.89
CA MET A 1 -26.98 -27.29 41.65
C MET A 1 -26.07 -27.84 40.56
N THR A 2 -26.27 -27.46 39.31
CA THR A 2 -25.38 -27.82 38.20
C THR A 2 -24.93 -26.52 37.57
N ARG A 3 -23.78 -26.01 38.02
CA ARG A 3 -23.08 -24.90 37.37
C ARG A 3 -22.51 -25.43 36.06
N ILE A 4 -23.30 -25.38 35.00
CA ILE A 4 -22.80 -25.62 33.64
C ILE A 4 -21.96 -24.40 33.26
N LEU A 5 -20.68 -24.65 33.08
CA LEU A 5 -19.63 -23.69 32.72
C LEU A 5 -20.02 -22.98 31.41
N LYS A 6 -20.45 -21.72 31.48
CA LYS A 6 -20.73 -20.85 30.31
C LYS A 6 -19.43 -20.35 29.66
N ILE A 7 -18.47 -21.24 29.35
CA ILE A 7 -17.17 -20.85 28.80
C ILE A 7 -16.76 -21.82 27.67
N PRO A 8 -17.45 -21.81 26.51
CA PRO A 8 -16.72 -22.11 25.27
C PRO A 8 -17.01 -21.15 24.11
N LEU A 9 -17.84 -20.11 24.31
CA LEU A 9 -18.18 -19.17 23.22
C LEU A 9 -17.19 -17.99 23.09
N LEU A 10 -16.53 -17.60 24.20
CA LEU A 10 -15.63 -16.44 24.22
C LEU A 10 -14.27 -16.70 23.54
N LEU A 11 -13.82 -17.95 23.49
CA LEU A 11 -12.51 -18.35 22.92
C LEU A 11 -12.54 -18.45 21.39
N ILE A 12 -13.71 -18.72 20.78
CA ILE A 12 -13.88 -18.85 19.32
C ILE A 12 -13.92 -17.48 18.62
N LEU A 13 -14.30 -16.41 19.34
CA LEU A 13 -14.33 -15.05 18.79
C LEU A 13 -12.93 -14.40 18.69
N LEU A 14 -11.93 -14.92 19.43
CA LEU A 14 -10.57 -14.37 19.44
C LEU A 14 -9.69 -14.87 18.28
N THR A 15 -10.10 -15.89 17.53
CA THR A 15 -9.27 -16.52 16.49
C THR A 15 -9.46 -15.96 15.08
N PHE A 16 -10.43 -15.07 14.84
CA PHE A 16 -10.77 -14.61 13.49
C PHE A 16 -10.13 -13.29 13.03
N ASN A 17 -9.39 -12.58 13.88
CA ASN A 17 -8.82 -11.28 13.52
C ASN A 17 -7.28 -11.23 13.49
N SER A 18 -6.57 -12.34 13.65
CA SER A 18 -5.11 -12.33 13.88
C SER A 18 -4.23 -12.70 12.67
N CYS A 19 -4.78 -12.73 11.44
CA CYS A 19 -4.01 -13.07 10.25
C CYS A 19 -3.60 -11.82 9.47
N LYS A 20 -2.38 -11.84 8.93
CA LYS A 20 -1.97 -10.90 7.87
C LYS A 20 -2.93 -11.04 6.68
N GLN A 21 -3.15 -9.96 5.96
CA GLN A 21 -3.95 -9.96 4.73
C GLN A 21 -3.07 -9.58 3.54
N LYS A 22 -3.25 -10.32 2.44
CA LYS A 22 -2.59 -10.05 1.15
C LYS A 22 -3.34 -9.04 0.30
N GLU A 23 -4.54 -8.65 0.71
CA GLU A 23 -5.36 -7.68 0.00
C GLU A 23 -6.09 -6.80 1.01
N THR A 24 -6.30 -5.53 0.68
CA THR A 24 -7.19 -4.65 1.43
C THR A 24 -7.79 -3.61 0.49
N ASN A 25 -9.10 -3.36 0.57
CA ASN A 25 -9.76 -2.29 -0.18
C ASN A 25 -9.50 -2.34 -1.71
N GLY A 26 -9.38 -3.54 -2.29
CA GLY A 26 -9.07 -3.73 -3.71
C GLY A 26 -7.61 -3.44 -4.09
N ILE A 27 -6.71 -3.35 -3.10
CA ILE A 27 -5.27 -3.23 -3.29
C ILE A 27 -4.60 -4.54 -2.90
N GLU A 28 -3.86 -5.13 -3.83
CA GLU A 28 -3.02 -6.29 -3.59
C GLU A 28 -1.70 -5.89 -2.91
N ILE A 29 -1.32 -6.64 -1.87
CA ILE A 29 -0.01 -6.60 -1.22
C ILE A 29 0.75 -7.82 -1.72
N ALA A 30 1.59 -7.60 -2.75
CA ALA A 30 2.34 -8.64 -3.42
C ALA A 30 3.29 -9.41 -2.46
N GLU A 31 3.66 -10.62 -2.88
CA GLU A 31 4.23 -11.64 -1.99
C GLU A 31 5.49 -11.16 -1.28
N THR A 32 6.41 -10.49 -1.98
CA THR A 32 7.70 -10.14 -1.39
C THR A 32 7.56 -9.04 -0.35
N LEU A 33 6.63 -8.09 -0.50
CA LEU A 33 6.27 -7.19 0.58
C LEU A 33 5.54 -7.92 1.71
N TYR A 34 4.59 -8.80 1.39
CA TYR A 34 3.76 -9.49 2.38
C TYR A 34 4.57 -10.40 3.32
N VAL A 35 5.53 -11.17 2.80
CA VAL A 35 6.30 -12.14 3.61
C VAL A 35 7.24 -11.47 4.61
N HIS A 36 7.69 -10.25 4.33
CA HIS A 36 8.58 -9.47 5.21
C HIS A 36 7.85 -8.73 6.34
N GLN A 37 6.53 -8.89 6.46
CA GLN A 37 5.72 -8.25 7.50
C GLN A 37 5.36 -9.23 8.61
N ASP A 38 5.32 -8.75 9.85
CA ASP A 38 4.53 -9.37 10.91
C ASP A 38 3.07 -8.89 10.85
N TYR A 39 2.25 -9.34 11.81
CA TYR A 39 0.83 -8.99 11.86
C TYR A 39 0.59 -7.47 12.05
N GLU A 40 1.31 -6.83 12.98
CA GLU A 40 1.10 -5.41 13.26
C GLU A 40 1.60 -4.53 12.11
N THR A 41 2.72 -4.89 11.49
CA THR A 41 3.25 -4.23 10.29
C THR A 41 2.26 -4.33 9.13
N ASN A 42 1.71 -5.52 8.88
CA ASN A 42 0.69 -5.70 7.84
C ASN A 42 -0.57 -4.87 8.12
N LYS A 43 -1.03 -4.84 9.37
CA LYS A 43 -2.17 -4.04 9.80
C LYS A 43 -1.91 -2.54 9.64
N GLU A 44 -0.70 -2.07 9.93
CA GLU A 44 -0.28 -0.70 9.71
C GLU A 44 -0.27 -0.35 8.22
N LEU A 45 0.33 -1.18 7.36
CA LEU A 45 0.30 -0.98 5.91
C LEU A 45 -1.14 -0.85 5.41
N ARG A 46 -2.02 -1.75 5.83
CA ARG A 46 -3.43 -1.72 5.41
C ARG A 46 -4.16 -0.47 5.88
N LYS A 47 -3.86 0.00 7.09
CA LYS A 47 -4.37 1.28 7.59
C LYS A 47 -3.90 2.43 6.71
N LEU A 48 -2.61 2.49 6.37
CA LEU A 48 -2.04 3.52 5.51
C LEU A 48 -2.64 3.50 4.10
N ILE A 49 -2.82 2.31 3.51
CA ILE A 49 -3.53 2.13 2.23
C ILE A 49 -4.93 2.73 2.34
N LYS A 50 -5.70 2.37 3.36
CA LYS A 50 -7.04 2.92 3.56
C LYS A 50 -7.01 4.45 3.72
N GLU A 51 -6.08 4.99 4.50
CA GLU A 51 -5.95 6.44 4.69
C GLU A 51 -5.62 7.17 3.39
N ALA A 52 -4.77 6.59 2.53
CA ALA A 52 -4.46 7.14 1.23
C ALA A 52 -5.67 7.08 0.28
N LEU A 53 -6.44 5.99 0.27
CA LEU A 53 -7.70 5.87 -0.48
C LEU A 53 -8.77 6.86 0.01
N ASP A 54 -8.80 7.14 1.32
CA ASP A 54 -9.63 8.20 1.93
C ASP A 54 -9.05 9.62 1.67
N GLN A 55 -8.03 9.75 0.83
CA GLN A 55 -7.35 11.00 0.46
C GLN A 55 -6.73 11.79 1.63
N LYS A 56 -6.28 11.10 2.69
CA LYS A 56 -5.54 11.73 3.80
C LYS A 56 -4.07 11.84 3.41
N GLU A 57 -3.62 13.04 3.02
CA GLU A 57 -2.31 13.24 2.38
C GLU A 57 -1.11 12.75 3.22
N LYS A 58 -1.20 12.83 4.56
CA LYS A 58 -0.14 12.37 5.47
C LYS A 58 0.07 10.84 5.47
N ALA A 59 -0.74 10.08 4.76
CA ALA A 59 -0.48 8.67 4.49
C ALA A 59 0.64 8.46 3.46
N ILE A 60 0.80 9.38 2.48
CA ILE A 60 1.80 9.28 1.42
C ILE A 60 3.25 9.21 1.96
N PRO A 61 3.72 10.16 2.81
CA PRO A 61 5.09 10.08 3.34
C PRO A 61 5.30 8.81 4.16
N LYS A 62 4.30 8.38 4.93
CA LYS A 62 4.37 7.15 5.75
C LYS A 62 4.47 5.89 4.89
N LEU A 63 3.72 5.82 3.79
CA LEU A 63 3.85 4.75 2.80
C LEU A 63 5.22 4.78 2.15
N THR A 64 5.74 5.96 1.82
CA THR A 64 7.03 6.12 1.14
C THR A 64 8.20 5.66 2.02
N SER A 65 8.09 5.85 3.33
CA SER A 65 9.09 5.39 4.31
C SER A 65 8.76 4.02 4.94
N PHE A 66 7.76 3.30 4.44
CA PHE A 66 7.28 2.07 5.07
C PHE A 66 8.35 0.96 5.00
N PRO A 67 8.56 0.16 6.07
CA PRO A 67 9.53 -0.93 6.05
C PRO A 67 9.14 -2.00 5.05
N CYS A 68 9.86 -2.05 3.92
CA CYS A 68 9.55 -2.91 2.79
C CYS A 68 10.34 -4.23 2.75
N GLY A 69 11.28 -4.45 3.69
CA GLY A 69 12.06 -5.70 3.75
C GLY A 69 13.20 -5.84 2.73
N GLY A 70 13.46 -4.83 1.90
CA GLY A 70 14.56 -4.83 0.92
C GLY A 70 14.11 -4.46 -0.49
N GLY A 71 14.96 -4.68 -1.49
CA GLY A 71 14.72 -4.25 -2.88
C GLY A 71 13.39 -4.72 -3.45
N ALA A 72 13.18 -6.05 -3.53
CA ALA A 72 11.96 -6.63 -4.07
C ALA A 72 10.69 -6.18 -3.34
N GLY A 73 10.70 -6.19 -2.00
CA GLY A 73 9.53 -5.73 -1.23
C GLY A 73 9.29 -4.22 -1.37
N CYS A 74 10.31 -3.42 -1.67
CA CYS A 74 10.14 -2.00 -2.02
C CYS A 74 9.55 -1.82 -3.42
N TYR A 75 9.79 -2.73 -4.36
CA TYR A 75 9.12 -2.72 -5.67
C TYR A 75 7.63 -3.00 -5.49
N ASP A 76 7.29 -4.01 -4.69
CA ASP A 76 5.91 -4.36 -4.32
C ASP A 76 5.21 -3.21 -3.56
N LEU A 77 5.93 -2.47 -2.71
CA LEU A 77 5.40 -1.28 -2.05
C LEU A 77 5.13 -0.15 -3.06
N GLY A 78 6.01 0.00 -4.04
CA GLY A 78 5.76 0.85 -5.21
C GLY A 78 4.49 0.43 -5.94
N PHE A 79 4.31 -0.87 -6.17
CA PHE A 79 3.13 -1.41 -6.83
C PHE A 79 1.84 -1.08 -6.07
N VAL A 80 1.84 -1.23 -4.73
CA VAL A 80 0.74 -0.78 -3.85
C VAL A 80 0.41 0.70 -4.08
N LEU A 81 1.41 1.58 -4.16
CA LEU A 81 1.17 3.01 -4.44
C LEU A 81 0.56 3.24 -5.83
N THR A 82 1.00 2.52 -6.85
CA THR A 82 0.43 2.66 -8.21
C THR A 82 -1.05 2.27 -8.25
N GLN A 83 -1.41 1.18 -7.56
CA GLN A 83 -2.81 0.76 -7.44
C GLN A 83 -3.67 1.82 -6.71
N ILE A 84 -3.15 2.46 -5.66
CA ILE A 84 -3.82 3.58 -4.99
C ILE A 84 -4.07 4.72 -5.98
N ILE A 85 -3.06 5.10 -6.77
CA ILE A 85 -3.16 6.18 -7.77
C ILE A 85 -4.22 5.82 -8.82
N TYR A 86 -4.25 4.58 -9.31
CA TYR A 86 -5.28 4.13 -10.26
C TYR A 86 -6.69 4.19 -9.66
N LEU A 87 -6.87 3.78 -8.40
CA LEU A 87 -8.19 3.76 -7.76
C LEU A 87 -8.74 5.16 -7.45
N ILE A 88 -7.91 6.07 -6.94
CA ILE A 88 -8.38 7.43 -6.61
C ILE A 88 -8.30 8.40 -7.80
N GLY A 89 -7.54 8.03 -8.83
CA GLY A 89 -7.24 8.85 -10.00
C GLY A 89 -6.04 9.78 -9.76
N GLU A 90 -5.21 9.92 -10.80
CA GLU A 90 -3.99 10.74 -10.79
C GLU A 90 -4.22 12.16 -10.27
N ASN A 91 -5.27 12.84 -10.75
CA ASN A 91 -5.58 14.21 -10.34
C ASN A 91 -5.77 14.34 -8.82
N ASN A 92 -6.51 13.42 -8.21
CA ASN A 92 -6.78 13.46 -6.77
C ASN A 92 -5.49 13.17 -5.98
N PHE A 93 -4.71 12.17 -6.42
CA PHE A 93 -3.42 11.87 -5.81
C PHE A 93 -2.46 13.06 -5.93
N ASN A 94 -2.41 13.74 -7.08
CA ASN A 94 -1.60 14.93 -7.29
C ASN A 94 -2.01 16.08 -6.36
N GLN A 95 -3.31 16.29 -6.11
CA GLN A 95 -3.76 17.26 -5.13
C GLN A 95 -3.35 16.92 -3.69
N MET A 96 -3.23 15.65 -3.35
CA MET A 96 -2.66 15.24 -2.06
C MET A 96 -1.16 15.57 -2.00
N VAL A 97 -0.41 15.25 -3.05
CA VAL A 97 1.04 15.54 -3.16
C VAL A 97 1.33 17.04 -3.03
N LEU A 98 0.54 17.90 -3.69
CA LEU A 98 0.72 19.37 -3.64
C LEU A 98 0.50 19.99 -2.25
N ARG A 99 -0.08 19.26 -1.29
CA ARG A 99 -0.27 19.70 0.11
C ARG A 99 0.87 19.28 1.03
N LEU A 100 1.82 18.50 0.53
CA LEU A 100 2.99 18.02 1.26
C LEU A 100 4.20 18.90 0.96
N ASP A 101 5.14 18.95 1.90
CA ASP A 101 6.41 19.61 1.66
C ASP A 101 7.41 18.73 0.88
N THR A 102 8.47 19.34 0.36
CA THR A 102 9.49 18.64 -0.46
C THR A 102 10.17 17.48 0.28
N ASN A 103 10.33 17.57 1.62
CA ASN A 103 10.92 16.50 2.39
C ASN A 103 9.96 15.31 2.55
N GLU A 104 8.67 15.58 2.68
CA GLU A 104 7.62 14.57 2.80
C GLU A 104 7.44 13.75 1.51
N ILE A 105 7.73 14.32 0.35
CA ILE A 105 7.61 13.63 -0.95
C ILE A 105 8.93 13.02 -1.43
N LYS A 106 10.00 13.11 -0.63
CA LYS A 106 11.31 12.59 -0.99
C LYS A 106 11.26 11.09 -1.25
N GLY A 107 11.70 10.67 -2.44
CA GLY A 107 11.73 9.26 -2.84
C GLY A 107 10.41 8.72 -3.37
N LEU A 108 9.30 9.46 -3.26
CA LEU A 108 7.98 9.06 -3.77
C LEU A 108 8.04 8.72 -5.26
N ARG A 109 8.68 9.56 -6.07
CA ARG A 109 8.83 9.34 -7.51
C ARG A 109 9.56 8.03 -7.82
N SER A 110 10.67 7.76 -7.13
CA SER A 110 11.44 6.53 -7.35
C SER A 110 10.64 5.30 -6.99
N LEU A 111 9.86 5.38 -5.91
CA LEU A 111 9.00 4.29 -5.46
C LEU A 111 7.84 4.02 -6.44
N ILE A 112 7.17 5.06 -6.94
CA ILE A 112 6.15 4.94 -7.99
C ILE A 112 6.75 4.32 -9.26
N ARG A 113 7.93 4.78 -9.69
CA ARG A 113 8.61 4.23 -10.87
C ARG A 113 8.91 2.75 -10.71
N ALA A 114 9.44 2.33 -9.57
CA ALA A 114 9.70 0.92 -9.32
C ALA A 114 8.40 0.09 -9.33
N GLY A 115 7.32 0.62 -8.76
CA GLY A 115 6.01 -0.03 -8.80
C GLY A 115 5.44 -0.20 -10.20
N LEU A 116 5.66 0.78 -11.08
CA LEU A 116 5.26 0.72 -12.49
C LEU A 116 6.14 -0.24 -13.31
N GLU A 117 7.44 -0.23 -13.04
CA GLU A 117 8.44 -1.05 -13.75
C GLU A 117 8.30 -2.53 -13.41
N TYR A 118 8.07 -2.89 -12.14
CA TYR A 118 8.10 -4.28 -11.66
C TYR A 118 6.72 -4.87 -11.30
N GLY A 119 5.65 -4.08 -11.35
CA GLY A 119 4.30 -4.53 -11.01
C GLY A 119 3.62 -5.34 -12.13
N ASP A 120 2.73 -6.24 -11.74
CA ASP A 120 1.77 -6.93 -12.61
C ASP A 120 0.43 -6.19 -12.55
N HIS A 121 0.29 -5.10 -13.31
CA HIS A 121 -0.93 -4.26 -13.24
C HIS A 121 -2.09 -4.82 -14.06
N ASN A 122 -1.88 -5.86 -14.86
CA ASN A 122 -2.91 -6.50 -15.68
C ASN A 122 -3.36 -7.88 -15.14
N ASN A 123 -2.68 -8.38 -14.10
CA ASN A 123 -2.89 -9.66 -13.43
C ASN A 123 -2.69 -10.90 -14.34
N ASP A 124 -1.75 -10.85 -15.29
CA ASP A 124 -1.40 -11.99 -16.16
C ASP A 124 -0.21 -12.81 -15.65
N GLY A 125 0.32 -12.46 -14.48
CA GLY A 125 1.47 -13.09 -13.84
C GLY A 125 2.81 -12.60 -14.36
N LYS A 126 2.86 -11.49 -15.12
CA LYS A 126 4.09 -10.91 -15.68
C LYS A 126 4.24 -9.44 -15.31
N VAL A 127 5.48 -8.98 -15.42
CA VAL A 127 5.83 -7.57 -15.24
C VAL A 127 5.39 -6.77 -16.46
N ASP A 128 4.72 -5.64 -16.24
CA ASP A 128 4.18 -4.79 -17.31
C ASP A 128 5.18 -3.74 -17.86
N ASP A 129 6.27 -3.43 -17.14
CA ASP A 129 7.29 -2.43 -17.51
C ASP A 129 6.69 -1.06 -17.90
N ARG A 130 5.77 -0.57 -17.05
CA ARG A 130 5.10 0.72 -17.26
C ARG A 130 6.00 1.87 -16.83
N THR A 131 5.74 3.07 -17.36
CA THR A 131 6.52 4.26 -17.02
C THR A 131 5.64 5.41 -16.52
N ILE A 132 6.15 6.16 -15.54
CA ILE A 132 5.39 7.25 -14.91
C ILE A 132 5.04 8.36 -15.91
N GLU A 133 5.87 8.59 -16.93
CA GLU A 133 5.62 9.55 -18.01
C GLU A 133 4.34 9.24 -18.79
N LYS A 134 4.01 7.96 -18.95
CA LYS A 134 2.84 7.50 -19.71
C LYS A 134 1.62 7.32 -18.83
N GLU A 135 1.81 6.69 -17.66
CA GLU A 135 0.70 6.35 -16.77
C GLU A 135 0.22 7.56 -15.95
N PHE A 136 1.16 8.38 -15.47
CA PHE A 136 0.88 9.51 -14.58
C PHE A 136 1.64 10.78 -15.01
N PRO A 137 1.29 11.38 -16.17
CA PRO A 137 2.01 12.52 -16.74
C PRO A 137 2.00 13.80 -15.87
N ILE A 138 0.91 14.04 -15.13
CA ILE A 138 0.78 15.17 -14.20
C ILE A 138 1.69 14.94 -13.01
N LEU A 139 1.62 13.77 -12.37
CA LEU A 139 2.47 13.43 -11.23
C LEU A 139 3.96 13.41 -11.60
N ASN A 140 4.30 12.92 -12.79
CA ASN A 140 5.67 12.95 -13.27
C ASN A 140 6.22 14.38 -13.39
N THR A 141 5.34 15.35 -13.71
CA THR A 141 5.71 16.77 -13.76
C THR A 141 5.80 17.37 -12.35
N THR A 142 4.86 17.05 -11.46
CA THR A 142 4.87 17.55 -10.08
C THR A 142 6.06 17.05 -9.27
N LEU A 143 6.47 15.80 -9.48
CA LEU A 143 7.56 15.15 -8.73
C LEU A 143 8.93 15.27 -9.44
N LYS A 144 9.06 16.20 -10.40
CA LYS A 144 10.24 16.34 -11.27
C LYS A 144 11.34 17.17 -10.60
N GLU A 145 11.67 16.84 -9.36
CA GLU A 145 12.76 17.42 -8.55
C GLU A 145 13.41 16.32 -7.68
#